data_AF-A0A353CAR6-F1
#
_entry.id   AF-A0A353CAR6-F1
#
_cell.length_a   1.000
_cell.length_b   1.000
_cell.length_c   1.000
_cell.angle_alpha   90.00
_cell.angle_beta   90.00
_cell.angle_gamma   90.00
#
_symmetry.space_group_name_H-M   'P 1'
#
loop_
_entity.id
_entity.type
_entity.pdbx_description
1 polymer ?
#
loop_
_entity_poly.entity_id
_entity_poly.type
_entity_poly.pdbx_seq_one_letter_code
_entity_poly.pdbx_strand_id
1 'polypeptide(L)' 'MLWKIVLVIGVLGFLLGVALTGVSAALPFATDGRVDWDEGPIFGVIGGALVLVISFIMFLVGLIFVLKNRKKTG' A
#
# COMPACT_ATOMS: atom_id res chain seq x y z
N MET A 1 -3.63 -2.31 22.48
CA MET A 1 -2.94 -1.15 21.88
C MET A 1 -2.18 -1.56 20.63
N LEU A 2 -1.30 -2.56 20.70
CA LEU A 2 -0.42 -2.99 19.61
C LEU A 2 -1.13 -3.34 18.28
N TRP A 3 -2.22 -4.10 18.32
CA TRP A 3 -2.99 -4.47 17.12
C TRP A 3 -3.63 -3.28 16.39
N LYS A 4 -4.02 -2.22 17.12
CA LYS A 4 -4.51 -0.98 16.51
C LYS A 4 -3.39 -0.28 15.74
N ILE A 5 -2.17 -0.27 16.29
CA ILE A 5 -0.99 0.32 15.64
C ILE A 5 -0.68 -0.42 14.34
N VAL A 6 -0.69 -1.77 14.36
CA VAL A 6 -0.48 -2.59 13.16
C VAL A 6 -1.53 -2.30 12.08
N LEU A 7 -2.79 -2.13 12.47
CA LEU A 7 -3.86 -1.72 11.54
C LEU A 7 -3.60 -0.35 10.91
N VAL A 8 -3.23 0.64 11.73
CA VAL A 8 -2.93 2.00 11.24
C VAL A 8 -1.74 1.98 10.28
N ILE A 9 -0.68 1.26 10.61
CA ILE A 9 0.49 1.10 9.73
C ILE A 9 0.08 0.43 8.41
N GLY A 10 -0.76 -0.62 8.46
CA GLY A 10 -1.27 -1.27 7.25
C GLY A 10 -2.07 -0.32 6.35
N VAL A 11 -2.92 0.53 6.94
CA VAL A 11 -3.70 1.54 6.19
C VAL A 11 -2.78 2.61 5.59
N LEU A 12 -1.84 3.14 6.37
CA LEU A 12 -0.89 4.16 5.90
C LEU A 12 0.01 3.63 4.79
N GLY A 13 0.52 2.40 4.94
CA GLY A 13 1.31 1.73 3.92
C GLY A 13 0.50 1.46 2.66
N PHE A 14 -0.78 1.10 2.78
CA PHE A 14 -1.66 0.92 1.63
C PHE A 14 -1.86 2.23 0.87
N LEU A 15 -2.15 3.33 1.57
CA LEU A 15 -2.27 4.66 0.96
C LEU A 15 -0.97 5.10 0.26
N LEU A 16 0.18 4.87 0.91
CA LEU A 16 1.49 5.17 0.32
C LEU A 16 1.72 4.34 -0.95
N GLY A 17 1.44 3.05 -0.91
CA GLY A 17 1.59 2.15 -2.05
C GLY A 17 0.69 2.53 -3.23
N VAL A 18 -0.59 2.87 -2.97
CA VAL A 18 -1.51 3.38 -4.01
C VAL A 18 -0.97 4.68 -4.60
N ALA A 19 -0.51 5.61 -3.78
CA ALA A 19 0.03 6.88 -4.26
C ALA A 19 1.28 6.67 -5.11
N LEU A 20 2.23 5.85 -4.68
CA LEU A 20 3.43 5.53 -5.44
C LEU A 20 3.10 4.88 -6.79
N THR A 21 2.32 3.80 -6.77
CA THR A 21 1.93 3.12 -8.01
C THR A 21 1.13 4.02 -8.94
N GLY A 22 0.17 4.77 -8.39
CA GLY A 22 -0.68 5.68 -9.16
C GLY A 22 0.12 6.82 -9.79
N VAL A 23 0.99 7.48 -9.03
CA VAL A 23 1.84 8.57 -9.54
C VAL A 23 2.81 8.04 -10.59
N SER A 24 3.47 6.91 -10.34
CA SER A 24 4.40 6.31 -11.29
C SER A 24 3.72 5.84 -12.58
N ALA A 25 2.51 5.28 -12.49
CA ALA A 25 1.73 4.91 -13.67
C ALA A 25 1.21 6.15 -14.44
N ALA A 26 0.89 7.24 -13.73
CA ALA A 26 0.40 8.47 -14.35
C ALA A 26 1.51 9.32 -14.98
N LEU A 27 2.76 9.15 -14.56
CA LEU A 27 3.92 9.94 -14.98
C LEU A 27 4.09 10.02 -16.52
N PRO A 28 4.05 8.91 -17.27
CA PRO A 28 4.18 8.94 -18.73
C PRO A 28 3.03 9.69 -19.41
N PHE A 29 1.81 9.57 -18.88
CA PHE A 29 0.64 10.28 -19.42
C PHE A 29 0.65 11.77 -19.07
N ALA A 30 1.10 12.13 -17.87
CA ALA A 30 1.17 13.51 -17.40
C ALA A 30 2.31 14.32 -18.03
N THR A 31 3.26 13.64 -18.70
CA THR A 31 4.44 14.24 -19.33
C THR A 31 4.42 14.14 -20.86
N ASP A 32 3.26 13.86 -21.45
CA ASP A 32 3.08 13.67 -22.90
C ASP A 32 4.05 12.63 -23.51
N GLY A 33 4.35 11.56 -22.77
CA GLY A 33 5.27 10.51 -23.22
C GLY A 33 6.74 10.89 -23.18
N ARG A 34 7.12 12.02 -22.58
CA ARG A 34 8.54 12.39 -22.39
C ARG A 34 9.28 11.51 -21.38
N VAL A 35 8.56 10.76 -20.56
CA VAL A 35 9.13 9.79 -19.63
C VAL A 35 8.83 8.40 -20.16
N ASP A 36 9.87 7.71 -20.61
CA ASP A 36 9.78 6.34 -21.08
C ASP A 36 9.50 5.39 -19.92
N TRP A 37 8.67 4.38 -20.19
CA TRP A 37 8.29 3.37 -19.19
C TRP A 37 9.50 2.61 -18.63
N ASP A 38 10.50 2.35 -19.47
CA ASP A 38 11.66 1.52 -19.14
C ASP A 38 12.70 2.20 -18.22
N GLU A 39 12.66 3.53 -18.09
CA GLU A 39 13.74 4.27 -17.42
C GLU A 39 13.43 4.71 -15.98
N GLY A 40 12.18 4.64 -15.55
CA GLY A 40 11.80 5.14 -14.20
C GLY A 40 10.41 4.76 -13.71
N PRO A 41 9.33 4.97 -14.51
CA PRO A 41 7.96 4.66 -14.12
C PRO A 41 7.77 3.21 -13.68
N ILE A 42 8.42 2.25 -14.36
CA ILE A 42 8.26 0.82 -14.05
C ILE A 42 8.77 0.47 -12.65
N PHE A 43 9.89 1.07 -12.22
CA PHE A 43 10.44 0.84 -10.88
C PHE A 43 9.52 1.40 -9.79
N GLY A 44 8.92 2.56 -10.03
CA GLY A 44 7.96 3.15 -9.11
C GLY A 44 6.66 2.34 -9.01
N VAL A 45 6.18 1.80 -10.12
CA VAL A 45 5.02 0.88 -10.15
C VAL A 45 5.33 -0.41 -9.40
N ILE A 46 6.46 -1.06 -9.68
CA ILE A 46 6.88 -2.31 -9.03
C ILE A 46 7.10 -2.08 -7.52
N GLY A 47 7.80 -1.00 -7.15
CA GLY A 47 8.04 -0.63 -5.76
C GLY A 47 6.74 -0.34 -5.02
N GLY A 48 5.83 0.44 -5.62
CA GLY A 48 4.51 0.70 -5.05
C GLY A 48 3.66 -0.57 -4.91
N ALA A 49 3.73 -1.49 -5.88
CA ALA A 49 3.04 -2.78 -5.81
C ALA A 49 3.57 -3.66 -4.67
N LEU A 50 4.89 -3.70 -4.46
CA LEU A 50 5.48 -4.41 -3.32
C LEU A 50 5.01 -3.82 -1.98
N VAL A 51 5.01 -2.49 -1.86
CA VAL A 51 4.51 -1.81 -0.66
C VAL A 51 3.03 -2.11 -0.44
N LEU A 52 2.20 -2.13 -1.50
CA LEU A 52 0.78 -2.48 -1.42
C LEU A 52 0.59 -3.89 -0.89
N VAL A 53 1.31 -4.89 -1.42
CA VAL A 53 1.20 -6.29 -0.98
C VAL A 53 1.57 -6.42 0.50
N ILE A 54 2.69 -5.85 0.91
CA ILE A 54 3.14 -5.92 2.31
C ILE A 54 2.14 -5.22 3.25
N SER A 55 1.65 -4.04 2.84
CA SER A 55 0.70 -3.27 3.63
C SER A 55 -0.66 -3.95 3.73
N PHE A 56 -1.10 -4.61 2.66
CA PHE A 56 -2.33 -5.40 2.66
C PHE A 56 -2.23 -6.60 3.62
N ILE A 57 -1.08 -7.29 3.65
CA ILE A 57 -0.84 -8.37 4.62
C ILE A 57 -0.88 -7.83 6.06
N MET A 58 -0.19 -6.71 6.32
CA MET A 58 -0.22 -6.05 7.64
C MET A 58 -1.65 -5.67 8.06
N PHE A 59 -2.43 -5.14 7.12
CA PHE A 59 -3.84 -4.80 7.34
C PHE A 59 -4.67 -6.03 7.70
N LEU A 60 -4.54 -7.14 6.96
CA LEU A 60 -5.25 -8.39 7.24
C LEU A 60 -4.89 -8.95 8.62
N VAL A 61 -3.61 -8.95 8.98
CA VAL A 61 -3.15 -9.41 10.30
C VAL A 61 -3.78 -8.55 11.41
N GLY A 62 -3.71 -7.22 11.27
CA GLY A 62 -4.31 -6.31 12.24
C GLY A 62 -5.84 -6.47 12.35
N LEU A 63 -6.53 -6.68 11.21
CA LEU A 63 -7.97 -6.92 11.16
C LEU A 63 -8.35 -8.23 11.87
N ILE A 64 -7.66 -9.33 11.59
CA ILE A 64 -7.90 -10.63 12.24
C ILE A 64 -7.75 -10.51 13.76
N PHE A 65 -6.71 -9.82 14.23
CA PHE A 65 -6.51 -9.58 15.66
C PHE A 65 -7.64 -8.77 16.28
N VAL A 66 -8.10 -7.70 15.61
CA VAL A 66 -9.24 -6.91 16.10
C VAL A 66 -10.51 -7.74 16.18
N LEU A 67 -10.82 -8.54 15.16
CA LEU A 67 -12.00 -9.40 15.14
C LEU A 67 -11.95 -10.47 16.24
N LYS A 68 -10.79 -11.11 16.44
CA LYS A 68 -10.58 -12.09 17.52
C LYS A 68 -10.74 -11.47 18.90
N ASN A 69 -10.19 -10.27 19.12
CA ASN A 69 -10.34 -9.59 20.41
C ASN A 69 -11.80 -9.17 20.67
N ARG A 70 -12.54 -8.72 19.65
CA ARG A 70 -13.96 -8.36 19.80
C ARG A 70 -14.83 -9.55 20.18
N LYS A 71 -14.55 -10.75 19.65
CA LYS A 71 -15.27 -11.99 20.03
C LYS A 71 -14.99 -12.47 21.45
N LYS A 72 -13.87 -12.06 22.06
CA LYS A 72 -13.49 -12.49 23.42
C LYS A 72 -14.09 -11.62 24.53
N THR A 73 -14.62 -10.46 24.17
CA THR A 73 -15.19 -9.46 25.09
C THR A 73 -16.72 -9.38 25.00
N GLY A 74 -17.34 -10.19 24.15
CA GLY A 74 -18.79 -10.34 24.03
C GLY A 74 -19.29 -11.61 24.70
#